data_AF-A0A7U3VLF5-F1
#
_entry.id   AF-A0A7U3VLF5-F1
#
_cell.length_a   1.000
_cell.length_b   1.000
_cell.length_c   1.000
_cell.angle_alpha   90.00
_cell.angle_beta   90.00
_cell.angle_gamma   90.00
#
_symmetry.space_group_name_H-M   'P 1'
#
loop_
_entity.id
_entity.type
_entity.pdbx_description
1 polymer ?
#
loop_
_entity_poly.entity_id
_entity_poly.type
_entity_poly.pdbx_seq_one_letter_code
_entity_poly.pdbx_strand_id
1 'polypeptide(L)'
;MSGTTTGTVAGAPAAAARGGGQSAGRPAGRLGGPRPASDRAGGPGGPAAAGTVPTGPTWGDDAYARALRAGAGPLFLRRPDGWLLPLDLDRWLADADATDESVLAQCSGAVLDIGCGPGRLVAALSGRGHRALGVDVSPAAVARTVLRGGAALCRSVFHPLPEEGGWNTVLLLDGNIGIGGDPAALLHRVAALLAPGGSLVAEAAAVDVDERCEVRLDDGRGGVGSPFPWARVGPAALRRHAGRAGWTTTRAWHHGDRHFLQLRPAVGGLPA
;
A
#
# COMPACT_ATOMS: atom_id res chain seq x y z
N MET A 1 -11.60 -12.35 54.22
CA MET A 1 -10.99 -11.05 54.55
C MET A 1 -10.65 -10.42 53.21
N SER A 2 -11.52 -9.69 52.50
CA SER A 2 -12.47 -8.61 52.85
C SER A 2 -11.82 -7.22 52.73
N GLY A 3 -12.45 -6.31 51.97
CA GLY A 3 -11.93 -4.98 51.58
C GLY A 3 -11.28 -5.02 50.20
N THR A 4 -11.84 -4.55 49.07
CA THR A 4 -12.87 -3.52 48.80
C THR A 4 -12.41 -2.10 49.12
N THR A 5 -12.36 -1.20 48.12
CA THR A 5 -13.17 0.04 47.97
C THR A 5 -12.57 1.03 46.94
N THR A 6 -13.39 1.55 46.00
CA THR A 6 -13.24 2.76 45.12
C THR A 6 -11.99 2.93 44.23
N GLY A 7 -12.02 3.48 42.99
CA GLY A 7 -13.11 4.02 42.16
C GLY A 7 -13.27 5.55 42.22
N THR A 8 -12.91 6.28 41.14
CA THR A 8 -13.41 7.63 40.68
C THR A 8 -12.45 8.19 39.59
N VAL A 9 -12.82 8.17 38.29
CA VAL A 9 -13.31 9.28 37.41
C VAL A 9 -12.22 10.14 36.73
N ALA A 10 -12.53 10.53 35.48
CA ALA A 10 -11.71 11.21 34.48
C ALA A 10 -11.28 12.65 34.81
N GLY A 11 -10.27 13.13 34.07
CA GLY A 11 -9.92 14.54 33.94
C GLY A 11 -9.30 14.85 32.58
N ALA A 12 -10.03 15.55 31.73
CA ALA A 12 -9.50 16.17 30.50
C ALA A 12 -9.20 17.66 30.78
N PRO A 13 -8.14 18.25 30.19
CA PRO A 13 -7.94 19.70 30.21
C PRO A 13 -8.49 20.35 28.93
N ALA A 14 -9.27 21.40 29.10
CA ALA A 14 -9.58 22.37 28.05
C ALA A 14 -9.10 23.76 28.50
N ALA A 15 -8.40 24.47 27.62
CA ALA A 15 -8.10 25.89 27.71
C ALA A 15 -8.06 26.44 26.27
N ALA A 16 -9.04 27.21 25.82
CA ALA A 16 -9.33 28.62 26.15
C ALA A 16 -8.41 29.61 25.40
N ALA A 17 -9.04 30.44 24.56
CA ALA A 17 -8.39 31.43 23.70
C ALA A 17 -8.41 32.83 24.34
N ARG A 18 -7.57 33.77 23.83
CA ARG A 18 -7.98 35.12 23.35
C ARG A 18 -6.81 36.06 23.00
N GLY A 19 -7.04 36.89 21.97
CA GLY A 19 -6.35 38.17 21.70
C GLY A 19 -5.04 38.07 20.91
N GLY A 20 -4.75 38.93 19.93
CA GLY A 20 -5.53 40.02 19.32
C GLY A 20 -4.61 40.98 18.54
N GLY A 21 -5.13 41.73 17.54
CA GLY A 21 -4.40 42.83 16.89
C GLY A 21 -4.47 42.86 15.35
N GLN A 22 -4.98 43.97 14.80
CA GLN A 22 -4.98 44.33 13.37
C GLN A 22 -3.71 45.17 13.07
N SER A 23 -3.21 45.37 11.84
CA SER A 23 -3.78 46.22 10.78
C SER A 23 -2.77 46.27 9.60
N ALA A 24 -3.15 45.85 8.38
CA ALA A 24 -3.43 46.67 7.18
C ALA A 24 -2.23 47.31 6.41
N GLY A 25 -2.24 47.15 5.07
CA GLY A 25 -1.29 47.81 4.14
C GLY A 25 -1.33 47.30 2.68
N ARG A 26 -2.16 47.91 1.81
CA ARG A 26 -2.11 47.85 0.32
C ARG A 26 -2.37 49.27 -0.22
N PRO A 27 -1.76 49.71 -1.35
CA PRO A 27 -2.36 49.60 -2.70
C PRO A 27 -1.29 49.36 -3.82
N ALA A 28 -1.47 49.74 -5.09
CA ALA A 28 -2.30 49.07 -6.11
C ALA A 28 -1.89 49.46 -7.57
N GLY A 29 -2.10 48.56 -8.56
CA GLY A 29 -1.88 48.78 -10.01
C GLY A 29 -2.02 47.43 -10.76
N ARG A 30 -2.92 47.13 -11.73
CA ARG A 30 -3.49 47.84 -12.92
C ARG A 30 -2.41 48.24 -13.94
N LEU A 31 -2.49 47.98 -15.26
CA LEU A 31 -3.49 47.40 -16.20
C LEU A 31 -2.78 46.93 -17.50
N GLY A 32 -3.45 46.16 -18.38
CA GLY A 32 -3.28 46.30 -19.85
C GLY A 32 -3.06 45.04 -20.70
N GLY A 33 -4.06 44.69 -21.54
CA GLY A 33 -3.83 44.14 -22.90
C GLY A 33 -3.87 45.27 -23.95
N PRO A 34 -3.74 45.03 -25.28
CA PRO A 34 -4.36 43.90 -26.00
C PRO A 34 -3.51 43.24 -27.14
N ARG A 35 -4.14 42.30 -27.86
CA ARG A 35 -3.75 41.68 -29.17
C ARG A 35 -4.36 42.50 -30.35
N PRO A 36 -4.06 42.26 -31.67
CA PRO A 36 -3.79 41.00 -32.39
C PRO A 36 -2.45 41.05 -33.21
N ALA A 37 -2.15 40.33 -34.32
CA ALA A 37 -2.96 39.54 -35.28
C ALA A 37 -2.19 38.39 -36.03
N SER A 38 -2.52 38.20 -37.31
CA SER A 38 -2.19 37.16 -38.31
C SER A 38 -0.88 37.42 -39.09
N ASP A 39 -0.18 36.45 -39.70
CA ASP A 39 -0.67 35.70 -40.87
C ASP A 39 -0.03 34.30 -41.16
N ARG A 40 -0.53 33.64 -42.22
CA ARG A 40 -0.38 32.21 -42.55
C ARG A 40 0.83 31.85 -43.43
N ALA A 41 1.34 30.60 -43.36
CA ALA A 41 1.33 29.60 -44.46
C ALA A 41 2.25 28.36 -44.28
N GLY A 42 1.72 27.16 -44.59
CA GLY A 42 2.39 26.13 -45.41
C GLY A 42 3.39 25.11 -44.79
N GLY A 43 3.09 23.81 -44.92
CA GLY A 43 4.08 22.71 -44.77
C GLY A 43 3.54 21.41 -44.14
N PRO A 44 3.56 20.24 -44.81
CA PRO A 44 2.99 18.99 -44.28
C PRO A 44 4.02 18.06 -43.62
N GLY A 45 3.55 17.18 -42.73
CA GLY A 45 4.27 15.95 -42.34
C GLY A 45 4.95 15.99 -40.97
N GLY A 46 4.25 15.51 -39.95
CA GLY A 46 4.80 15.14 -38.64
C GLY A 46 3.95 14.02 -38.03
N PRO A 47 4.53 13.03 -37.32
CA PRO A 47 3.77 11.92 -36.77
C PRO A 47 2.76 12.41 -35.73
N ALA A 48 1.64 11.69 -35.61
CA ALA A 48 0.55 12.02 -34.70
C ALA A 48 1.08 12.26 -33.27
N ALA A 49 0.59 13.32 -32.64
CA ALA A 49 1.04 13.74 -31.32
C ALA A 49 1.02 12.56 -30.34
N ALA A 50 2.16 12.34 -29.68
CA ALA A 50 2.25 11.40 -28.58
C ALA A 50 1.17 11.76 -27.56
N GLY A 51 0.19 10.88 -27.38
CA GLY A 51 -0.91 11.11 -26.46
C GLY A 51 -0.35 11.43 -25.09
N THR A 52 -0.70 12.61 -24.56
CA THR A 52 -0.18 13.09 -23.29
C THR A 52 -0.62 12.12 -22.20
N VAL A 53 0.29 11.22 -21.81
CA VAL A 53 0.04 10.28 -20.72
C VAL A 53 -0.35 11.13 -19.51
N PRO A 54 -1.51 10.87 -18.86
CA PRO A 54 -1.85 11.58 -17.65
C PRO A 54 -0.73 11.35 -16.65
N THR A 55 0.02 12.40 -16.35
CA THR A 55 0.93 12.40 -15.20
C THR A 55 0.04 12.25 -13.98
N GLY A 56 -0.06 11.01 -13.47
CA GLY A 56 -0.73 10.71 -12.22
C GLY A 56 -0.24 11.66 -11.11
N PRO A 57 -1.07 11.92 -10.09
CA PRO A 57 -0.87 13.02 -9.14
C PRO A 57 0.58 13.07 -8.66
N THR A 58 1.25 14.21 -8.90
CA THR A 58 2.65 14.40 -8.53
C THR A 58 2.80 14.31 -7.02
N TRP A 59 3.36 13.20 -6.53
CA TRP A 59 3.50 12.88 -5.11
C TRP A 59 4.49 13.83 -4.43
N GLY A 60 3.98 14.97 -3.96
CA GLY A 60 4.67 15.81 -2.99
C GLY A 60 4.40 15.28 -1.58
N ASP A 61 5.35 14.53 -1.02
CA ASP A 61 5.38 14.06 0.38
C ASP A 61 4.02 13.64 0.96
N ASP A 62 3.65 12.38 0.74
CA ASP A 62 2.52 11.78 1.42
C ASP A 62 2.80 11.54 2.92
N ALA A 63 1.74 11.27 3.68
CA ALA A 63 1.85 10.97 5.10
C ALA A 63 2.76 9.75 5.37
N TYR A 64 2.77 8.77 4.47
CA TYR A 64 3.60 7.57 4.61
C TYR A 64 5.10 7.85 4.40
N ALA A 65 5.52 8.59 3.37
CA ALA A 65 6.92 8.96 3.22
C ALA A 65 7.43 9.85 4.37
N ARG A 66 6.58 10.74 4.91
CA ARG A 66 6.92 11.49 6.14
C ARG A 66 7.11 10.56 7.34
N ALA A 67 6.15 9.68 7.61
CA ALA A 67 6.21 8.76 8.75
C ALA A 67 7.40 7.79 8.65
N LEU A 68 7.68 7.27 7.45
CA LEU A 68 8.89 6.50 7.17
C LEU A 68 10.18 7.31 7.44
N ARG A 69 10.28 8.57 7.00
CA ARG A 69 11.50 9.37 7.27
C ARG A 69 11.65 9.73 8.75
N ALA A 70 10.55 10.02 9.44
CA ALA A 70 10.54 10.25 10.88
C ALA A 70 10.86 8.98 11.69
N GLY A 71 10.56 7.79 11.13
CA GLY A 71 10.68 6.51 11.84
C GLY A 71 9.66 6.35 12.97
N ALA A 72 8.54 7.08 12.91
CA ALA A 72 7.54 7.14 13.96
C ALA A 72 6.16 7.51 13.40
N GLY A 73 5.12 6.98 14.04
CA GLY A 73 3.71 7.21 13.66
C GLY A 73 3.03 8.41 14.33
N PRO A 74 1.69 8.42 14.40
CA PRO A 74 0.79 7.39 13.88
C PRO A 74 0.63 7.48 12.35
N LEU A 75 0.07 6.42 11.75
CA LEU A 75 -0.33 6.39 10.34
C LEU A 75 -1.65 5.63 10.22
N PHE A 76 -2.56 6.10 9.37
CA PHE A 76 -3.87 5.50 9.17
C PHE A 76 -4.28 5.45 7.71
N LEU A 77 -5.19 4.53 7.37
CA LEU A 77 -6.09 4.71 6.22
C LEU A 77 -7.39 5.38 6.72
N ARG A 78 -7.71 6.55 6.20
CA ARG A 78 -8.96 7.28 6.48
C ARG A 78 -9.96 7.09 5.34
N ARG A 79 -11.21 6.74 5.66
CA ARG A 79 -12.38 6.76 4.75
C ARG A 79 -13.08 8.14 4.76
N PRO A 80 -13.84 8.50 3.69
CA PRO A 80 -14.62 9.74 3.64
C PRO A 80 -15.65 9.91 4.77
N ASP A 81 -16.14 8.82 5.35
CA ASP A 81 -17.05 8.80 6.52
C ASP A 81 -16.34 9.07 7.86
N GLY A 82 -15.02 9.30 7.85
CA GLY A 82 -14.21 9.58 9.01
C GLY A 82 -13.63 8.35 9.71
N TRP A 83 -13.99 7.12 9.29
CA TRP A 83 -13.42 5.89 9.84
C TRP A 83 -11.91 5.79 9.59
N LEU A 84 -11.20 5.21 10.55
CA LEU A 84 -9.74 5.08 10.57
C LEU A 84 -9.33 3.60 10.76
N LEU A 85 -8.46 3.10 9.89
CA LEU A 85 -7.68 1.89 10.11
C LEU A 85 -6.26 2.28 10.57
N PRO A 86 -5.82 1.92 11.77
CA PRO A 86 -4.41 2.05 12.17
C PRO A 86 -3.50 1.20 11.28
N LEU A 87 -2.37 1.78 10.88
CA LEU A 87 -1.29 1.07 10.18
C LEU A 87 -0.12 0.90 11.16
N ASP A 88 0.34 -0.34 11.32
CA ASP A 88 1.39 -0.71 12.29
C ASP A 88 2.79 -0.41 11.74
N LEU A 89 3.10 0.88 11.68
CA LEU A 89 4.37 1.39 11.18
C LEU A 89 5.56 0.88 12.01
N ASP A 90 5.40 0.70 13.32
CA ASP A 90 6.46 0.25 14.20
C ASP A 90 6.85 -1.21 13.88
N ARG A 91 5.86 -2.10 13.67
CA ARG A 91 6.09 -3.45 13.14
C ARG A 91 6.74 -3.43 11.76
N TRP A 92 6.34 -2.53 10.88
CA TRP A 92 6.94 -2.43 9.54
C TRP A 92 8.42 -2.01 9.62
N LEU A 93 8.75 -1.07 10.51
CA LEU A 93 10.11 -0.58 10.71
C LEU A 93 11.01 -1.55 11.48
N ALA A 94 10.45 -2.45 12.28
CA ALA A 94 11.18 -3.53 12.95
C ALA A 94 11.81 -4.54 11.96
N ASP A 95 12.58 -5.49 12.48
CA ASP A 95 12.96 -6.70 11.76
C ASP A 95 11.80 -7.72 11.76
N ALA A 96 11.89 -8.76 10.92
CA ALA A 96 10.86 -9.79 10.84
C ALA A 96 10.69 -10.53 12.18
N ASP A 97 9.45 -10.67 12.64
CA ASP A 97 9.09 -11.31 13.90
C ASP A 97 8.75 -12.80 13.73
N ALA A 98 8.44 -13.50 14.84
CA ALA A 98 8.02 -14.91 14.79
C ALA A 98 6.76 -15.16 13.93
N THR A 99 5.91 -14.13 13.74
CA THR A 99 4.74 -14.19 12.86
C THR A 99 5.16 -14.20 11.40
N ASP A 100 6.03 -13.27 11.01
CA ASP A 100 6.59 -13.18 9.68
C ASP A 100 7.44 -14.42 9.36
N GLU A 101 8.21 -14.94 10.31
CA GLU A 101 8.92 -16.22 10.20
C GLU A 101 8.01 -17.40 9.79
N SER A 102 6.76 -17.44 10.30
CA SER A 102 5.77 -18.45 9.89
C SER A 102 5.38 -18.36 8.41
N VAL A 103 5.40 -17.15 7.85
CA VAL A 103 5.17 -16.82 6.44
C VAL A 103 6.41 -17.15 5.61
N LEU A 104 7.60 -16.72 6.04
CA LEU A 104 8.86 -16.98 5.35
C LEU A 104 9.14 -18.49 5.22
N ALA A 105 8.72 -19.30 6.19
CA ALA A 105 8.79 -20.76 6.14
C ALA A 105 7.88 -21.40 5.06
N GLN A 106 6.95 -20.66 4.43
CA GLN A 106 6.15 -21.13 3.29
C GLN A 106 6.76 -20.71 1.94
N CYS A 107 7.76 -19.85 1.94
CA CYS A 107 8.40 -19.35 0.73
C CYS A 107 9.35 -20.38 0.12
N SER A 108 9.41 -20.40 -1.21
CA SER A 108 10.36 -21.21 -1.97
C SER A 108 10.86 -20.43 -3.19
N GLY A 109 12.08 -20.74 -3.64
CA GLY A 109 12.68 -20.17 -4.85
C GLY A 109 12.81 -18.65 -4.81
N ALA A 110 12.53 -18.01 -5.94
CA ALA A 110 12.48 -16.55 -6.07
C ALA A 110 11.17 -15.97 -5.49
N VAL A 111 11.27 -14.87 -4.76
CA VAL A 111 10.17 -14.30 -3.98
C VAL A 111 9.93 -12.83 -4.32
N LEU A 112 8.70 -12.48 -4.66
CA LEU A 112 8.26 -11.09 -4.90
C LEU A 112 7.39 -10.61 -3.74
N ASP A 113 7.75 -9.50 -3.12
CA ASP A 113 6.99 -8.86 -2.05
C ASP A 113 6.27 -7.61 -2.57
N ILE A 114 4.94 -7.66 -2.66
CA ILE A 114 4.12 -6.59 -3.23
C ILE A 114 3.63 -5.68 -2.11
N GLY A 115 3.98 -4.39 -2.19
CA GLY A 115 3.80 -3.41 -1.12
C GLY A 115 4.80 -3.64 0.01
N CYS A 116 6.07 -3.90 -0.34
CA CYS A 116 7.10 -4.35 0.60
C CYS A 116 7.46 -3.35 1.71
N GLY A 117 7.01 -2.10 1.59
CA GLY A 117 7.25 -1.05 2.56
C GLY A 117 8.74 -0.85 2.87
N PRO A 118 9.13 -0.66 4.14
CA PRO A 118 10.53 -0.54 4.56
C PRO A 118 11.30 -1.89 4.59
N GLY A 119 10.80 -2.92 3.92
CA GLY A 119 11.60 -4.05 3.45
C GLY A 119 11.95 -5.12 4.47
N ARG A 120 11.23 -5.22 5.60
CA ARG A 120 11.54 -6.21 6.65
C ARG A 120 11.52 -7.65 6.11
N LEU A 121 10.51 -7.99 5.30
CA LEU A 121 10.36 -9.32 4.70
C LEU A 121 11.40 -9.56 3.60
N VAL A 122 11.63 -8.58 2.73
CA VAL A 122 12.66 -8.63 1.67
C VAL A 122 14.04 -8.91 2.24
N ALA A 123 14.45 -8.16 3.28
CA ALA A 123 15.75 -8.35 3.92
C ALA A 123 15.87 -9.73 4.60
N ALA A 124 14.82 -10.17 5.31
CA ALA A 124 14.80 -11.49 5.94
C ALA A 124 14.83 -12.64 4.91
N LEU A 125 14.17 -12.50 3.76
CA LEU A 125 14.25 -13.43 2.64
C LEU A 125 15.66 -13.48 2.03
N SER A 126 16.28 -12.32 1.79
CA SER A 126 17.66 -12.24 1.30
C SER A 126 18.65 -12.87 2.29
N GLY A 127 18.48 -12.64 3.60
CA GLY A 127 19.29 -13.27 4.65
C GLY A 127 19.15 -14.80 4.71
N ARG A 128 18.04 -15.34 4.22
CA ARG A 128 17.79 -16.78 4.03
C ARG A 128 18.32 -17.36 2.71
N GLY A 129 18.92 -16.53 1.85
CA GLY A 129 19.42 -16.94 0.53
C GLY A 129 18.34 -17.03 -0.56
N HIS A 130 17.12 -16.50 -0.33
CA HIS A 130 16.15 -16.34 -1.42
C HIS A 130 16.56 -15.21 -2.35
N ARG A 131 16.30 -15.39 -3.65
CA ARG A 131 16.30 -14.28 -4.61
C ARG A 131 15.01 -13.47 -4.42
N ALA A 132 15.08 -12.48 -3.53
CA ALA A 132 13.94 -11.64 -3.15
C ALA A 132 13.94 -10.29 -3.87
N LEU A 133 12.76 -9.80 -4.23
CA LEU A 133 12.54 -8.43 -4.71
C LEU A 133 11.30 -7.84 -4.04
N GLY A 134 11.43 -6.64 -3.48
CA GLY A 134 10.29 -5.81 -3.07
C GLY A 134 9.80 -4.90 -4.20
N VAL A 135 8.48 -4.70 -4.31
CA VAL A 135 7.90 -3.60 -5.09
C VAL A 135 7.03 -2.74 -4.21
N ASP A 136 7.22 -1.42 -4.29
CA ASP A 136 6.41 -0.43 -3.57
C ASP A 136 6.26 0.82 -4.46
N VAL A 137 5.19 1.60 -4.27
CA VAL A 137 4.98 2.87 -4.99
C VAL A 137 5.69 4.05 -4.32
N SER A 138 6.09 3.92 -3.06
CA SER A 138 6.78 4.95 -2.28
C SER A 138 8.30 4.89 -2.47
N PRO A 139 8.94 5.95 -3.00
CA PRO A 139 10.40 6.03 -3.06
C PRO A 139 11.08 5.93 -1.69
N ALA A 140 10.41 6.39 -0.62
CA ALA A 140 10.92 6.32 0.75
C ALA A 140 10.92 4.88 1.31
N ALA A 141 9.92 4.08 0.95
CA ALA A 141 9.84 2.65 1.29
C ALA A 141 10.97 1.87 0.61
N VAL A 142 11.12 2.07 -0.70
CA VAL A 142 12.18 1.45 -1.53
C VAL A 142 13.58 1.83 -1.02
N ALA A 143 13.82 3.11 -0.73
CA ALA A 143 15.09 3.56 -0.16
C ALA A 143 15.40 2.90 1.18
N ARG A 144 14.42 2.75 2.08
CA ARG A 144 14.59 2.00 3.33
C ARG A 144 14.87 0.51 3.11
N THR A 145 14.20 -0.13 2.15
CA THR A 145 14.45 -1.53 1.82
C THR A 145 15.89 -1.76 1.34
N VAL A 146 16.38 -0.88 0.45
CA VAL A 146 17.77 -0.92 -0.03
C VAL A 146 18.77 -0.66 1.10
N LEU A 147 18.50 0.29 2.00
CA LEU A 147 19.32 0.54 3.19
C LEU A 147 19.34 -0.64 4.17
N ARG A 148 18.28 -1.45 4.22
CA ARG A 148 18.22 -2.72 4.99
C ARG A 148 18.94 -3.89 4.29
N GLY A 149 19.50 -3.67 3.09
CA GLY A 149 20.18 -4.70 2.30
C GLY A 149 19.24 -5.58 1.45
N GLY A 150 17.97 -5.22 1.33
CA GLY A 150 17.02 -5.88 0.41
C GLY A 150 17.03 -5.24 -0.98
N ALA A 151 16.70 -6.02 -2.03
CA ALA A 151 16.48 -5.46 -3.36
C ALA A 151 15.04 -4.94 -3.48
N ALA A 152 14.84 -3.70 -3.95
CA ALA A 152 13.51 -3.13 -4.16
C ALA A 152 13.41 -2.25 -5.42
N LEU A 153 12.21 -2.19 -5.99
CA LEU A 153 11.87 -1.41 -7.17
C LEU A 153 10.69 -0.47 -6.89
N CYS A 154 10.87 0.83 -7.15
CA CYS A 154 9.82 1.84 -7.03
C CYS A 154 8.84 1.74 -8.21
N ARG A 155 7.78 0.95 -8.06
CA ARG A 155 6.80 0.63 -9.10
C ARG A 155 5.51 0.06 -8.53
N SER A 156 4.38 0.41 -9.15
CA SER A 156 3.09 -0.27 -8.91
C SER A 156 3.11 -1.69 -9.48
N VAL A 157 2.55 -2.65 -8.75
CA VAL A 157 2.34 -4.04 -9.21
C VAL A 157 1.60 -4.14 -10.55
N PHE A 158 0.74 -3.16 -10.86
CA PHE A 158 -0.03 -3.11 -12.11
C PHE A 158 0.78 -2.63 -13.33
N HIS A 159 2.04 -2.22 -13.16
CA HIS A 159 2.97 -1.96 -14.26
C HIS A 159 3.87 -3.18 -14.52
N PRO A 160 4.53 -3.27 -15.70
CA PRO A 160 5.47 -4.34 -15.99
C PRO A 160 6.58 -4.46 -14.93
N LEU A 161 6.80 -5.66 -14.42
CA LEU A 161 7.80 -6.01 -13.41
C LEU A 161 8.92 -6.86 -14.06
N PRO A 162 10.13 -6.94 -13.45
CA PRO A 162 11.11 -7.95 -13.85
C PRO A 162 10.59 -9.36 -13.55
N GLU A 163 11.02 -10.33 -14.36
CA GLU A 163 10.76 -11.77 -14.18
C GLU A 163 9.27 -12.15 -14.04
N GLU A 164 8.37 -11.51 -14.79
CA GLU A 164 6.97 -11.98 -14.89
C GLU A 164 6.93 -13.42 -15.43
N GLY A 165 6.07 -14.26 -14.84
CA GLY A 165 6.10 -15.70 -15.07
C GLY A 165 7.30 -16.43 -14.47
N GLY A 166 8.11 -15.77 -13.62
CA GLY A 166 9.34 -16.30 -13.02
C GLY A 166 9.34 -16.40 -11.49
N TRP A 167 8.36 -15.82 -10.79
CA TRP A 167 8.33 -15.79 -9.33
C TRP A 167 7.75 -17.08 -8.73
N ASN A 168 8.50 -17.77 -7.87
CA ASN A 168 8.03 -19.01 -7.25
C ASN A 168 7.08 -18.73 -6.08
N THR A 169 7.33 -17.65 -5.34
CA THR A 169 6.43 -17.16 -4.29
C THR A 169 6.12 -15.68 -4.50
N VAL A 170 4.86 -15.28 -4.33
CA VAL A 170 4.46 -13.88 -4.25
C VAL A 170 3.84 -13.63 -2.87
N LEU A 171 4.11 -12.46 -2.28
CA LEU A 171 3.65 -12.06 -0.95
C LEU A 171 2.68 -10.87 -1.05
N LEU A 172 1.56 -10.94 -0.32
CA LEU A 172 0.61 -9.84 -0.08
C LEU A 172 0.28 -9.78 1.42
N LEU A 173 1.19 -9.18 2.19
CA LEU A 173 1.15 -9.13 3.66
C LEU A 173 0.60 -7.78 4.14
N ASP A 174 0.34 -7.62 5.44
CA ASP A 174 -0.07 -6.34 6.06
C ASP A 174 -1.32 -5.68 5.44
N GLY A 175 -2.20 -6.49 4.84
CA GLY A 175 -3.41 -6.05 4.16
C GLY A 175 -3.25 -5.73 2.67
N ASN A 176 -2.07 -5.97 2.07
CA ASN A 176 -1.77 -5.64 0.67
C ASN A 176 -2.66 -6.34 -0.38
N ILE A 177 -3.44 -7.35 0.00
CA ILE A 177 -4.57 -7.88 -0.80
C ILE A 177 -5.63 -6.80 -1.13
N GLY A 178 -5.61 -5.67 -0.41
CA GLY A 178 -6.42 -4.48 -0.67
C GLY A 178 -5.94 -3.56 -1.78
N ILE A 179 -4.72 -3.74 -2.30
CA ILE A 179 -4.10 -2.85 -3.30
C ILE A 179 -4.97 -2.75 -4.57
N GLY A 180 -5.27 -1.51 -4.96
CA GLY A 180 -6.12 -1.21 -6.13
C GLY A 180 -7.62 -1.37 -5.89
N GLY A 181 -8.06 -1.81 -4.71
CA GLY A 181 -9.46 -1.93 -4.34
C GLY A 181 -10.24 -3.06 -5.02
N ASP A 182 -9.60 -3.86 -5.87
CA ASP A 182 -10.20 -5.06 -6.47
C ASP A 182 -9.32 -6.30 -6.21
N PRO A 183 -9.64 -7.09 -5.15
CA PRO A 183 -8.92 -8.32 -4.84
C PRO A 183 -8.93 -9.34 -5.98
N ALA A 184 -9.98 -9.38 -6.81
CA ALA A 184 -10.05 -10.31 -7.93
C ALA A 184 -9.11 -9.87 -9.07
N ALA A 185 -9.06 -8.58 -9.38
CA ALA A 185 -8.11 -8.06 -10.37
C ALA A 185 -6.65 -8.20 -9.90
N LEU A 186 -6.37 -7.98 -8.61
CA LEU A 186 -5.05 -8.20 -8.02
C LEU A 186 -4.66 -9.69 -8.07
N LEU A 187 -5.57 -10.61 -7.77
CA LEU A 187 -5.33 -12.05 -7.91
C LEU A 187 -5.02 -12.46 -9.37
N HIS A 188 -5.72 -11.91 -10.36
CA HIS A 188 -5.38 -12.16 -11.77
C HIS A 188 -3.99 -11.59 -12.12
N ARG A 189 -3.64 -10.39 -11.63
CA ARG A 189 -2.30 -9.82 -11.84
C ARG A 189 -1.21 -10.68 -11.20
N VAL A 190 -1.40 -11.16 -9.98
CA VAL A 190 -0.44 -12.04 -9.31
C VAL A 190 -0.27 -13.38 -10.04
N ALA A 191 -1.33 -13.92 -10.65
CA ALA A 191 -1.23 -15.16 -11.41
C ALA A 191 -0.26 -15.04 -12.61
N ALA A 192 -0.24 -13.88 -13.28
CA ALA A 192 0.70 -13.58 -14.37
C ALA A 192 2.16 -13.35 -13.91
N LEU A 193 2.38 -13.08 -12.62
CA LEU A 193 3.73 -12.92 -12.06
C LEU A 193 4.35 -14.26 -11.66
N LEU A 194 3.52 -15.27 -11.33
CA LEU A 194 4.00 -16.57 -10.85
C LEU A 194 4.60 -17.44 -11.96
N ALA A 195 5.70 -18.11 -11.62
CA ALA A 195 6.18 -19.27 -12.36
C ALA A 195 5.18 -20.44 -12.30
N PRO A 196 5.21 -21.39 -13.26
CA PRO A 196 4.43 -22.61 -13.19
C PRO A 196 4.62 -23.35 -11.85
N GLY A 197 3.53 -23.64 -11.15
CA GLY A 197 3.54 -24.26 -9.82
C GLY A 197 3.82 -23.32 -8.64
N GLY A 198 4.06 -22.02 -8.89
CA GLY A 198 4.25 -21.00 -7.87
C GLY A 198 3.01 -20.77 -6.98
N SER A 199 3.19 -20.06 -5.87
CA SER A 199 2.11 -19.75 -4.92
C SER A 199 2.11 -18.31 -4.44
N LEU A 200 0.92 -17.78 -4.17
CA LEU A 200 0.71 -16.55 -3.40
C LEU A 200 0.58 -16.90 -1.91
N VAL A 201 1.27 -16.19 -1.03
CA VAL A 201 0.92 -16.11 0.39
C VAL A 201 0.31 -14.75 0.67
N ALA A 202 -0.93 -14.74 1.14
CA ALA A 202 -1.69 -13.52 1.41
C ALA A 202 -2.18 -13.49 2.87
N GLU A 203 -2.07 -12.30 3.48
CA GLU A 203 -2.68 -12.00 4.77
C GLU A 203 -4.12 -11.51 4.57
N ALA A 204 -5.03 -12.08 5.36
CA ALA A 204 -6.41 -11.63 5.48
C ALA A 204 -6.58 -10.77 6.73
N ALA A 205 -7.53 -9.83 6.68
CA ALA A 205 -7.93 -9.09 7.88
C ALA A 205 -8.42 -10.06 8.98
N ALA A 206 -8.11 -9.76 10.24
CA ALA A 206 -8.51 -10.61 11.38
C ALA A 206 -10.04 -10.70 11.59
N VAL A 207 -10.79 -9.73 11.06
CA VAL A 207 -12.25 -9.70 11.09
C VAL A 207 -12.84 -10.25 9.79
N ASP A 208 -14.05 -10.83 9.85
CA ASP A 208 -14.77 -11.18 8.63
C ASP A 208 -15.32 -9.91 7.96
N VAL A 209 -14.78 -9.58 6.79
CA VAL A 209 -15.06 -8.35 6.05
C VAL A 209 -14.86 -8.59 4.54
N ASP A 210 -15.68 -7.96 3.72
CA ASP A 210 -15.56 -7.96 2.26
C ASP A 210 -16.00 -6.59 1.73
N GLU A 211 -15.15 -5.58 1.92
CA GLU A 211 -15.47 -4.18 1.56
C GLU A 211 -14.45 -3.58 0.60
N ARG A 212 -14.92 -2.65 -0.22
CA ARG A 212 -14.14 -1.83 -1.16
C ARG A 212 -14.51 -0.38 -0.92
N CYS A 213 -13.53 0.51 -0.77
CA CYS A 213 -13.76 1.92 -0.48
C CYS A 213 -12.62 2.80 -1.03
N GLU A 214 -12.90 4.09 -1.20
CA GLU A 214 -11.84 5.10 -1.34
C GLU A 214 -11.25 5.38 0.04
N VAL A 215 -9.92 5.41 0.15
CA VAL A 215 -9.20 5.78 1.38
C VAL A 215 -8.09 6.79 1.08
N ARG A 216 -7.60 7.44 2.12
CA ARG A 216 -6.45 8.35 2.10
C ARG A 216 -5.49 7.97 3.21
N LEU A 217 -4.19 8.15 2.99
CA LEU A 217 -3.21 8.08 4.08
C LEU A 217 -3.35 9.33 4.98
N ASP A 218 -3.30 9.13 6.29
CA ASP A 218 -3.46 10.19 7.30
C ASP A 218 -2.42 10.00 8.42
N ASP A 219 -1.71 11.06 8.79
CA ASP A 219 -0.66 11.06 9.83
C ASP A 219 -1.17 11.35 11.26
N GLY A 220 -2.49 11.42 11.45
CA GLY A 220 -3.16 11.80 12.69
C GLY A 220 -3.01 13.27 13.06
N ARG A 221 -2.25 14.06 12.29
CA ARG A 221 -1.84 15.44 12.59
C ARG A 221 -2.38 16.45 11.57
N GLY A 222 -3.29 16.01 10.70
CA GLY A 222 -3.95 16.82 9.66
C GLY A 222 -3.30 16.71 8.27
N GLY A 223 -2.21 15.96 8.11
CA GLY A 223 -1.64 15.65 6.81
C GLY A 223 -2.39 14.51 6.14
N VAL A 224 -3.31 14.85 5.22
CA VAL A 224 -4.11 13.88 4.45
C VAL A 224 -3.58 13.75 3.03
N GLY A 225 -3.31 12.52 2.59
CA GLY A 225 -2.85 12.21 1.24
C GLY A 225 -3.95 12.22 0.18
N SER A 226 -3.55 12.00 -1.07
CA SER A 226 -4.45 11.76 -2.20
C SER A 226 -5.32 10.51 -1.97
N PRO A 227 -6.56 10.50 -2.49
CA PRO A 227 -7.41 9.31 -2.43
C PRO A 227 -6.93 8.19 -3.34
N PHE A 228 -7.17 6.95 -2.92
CA PHE A 228 -6.97 5.75 -3.73
C PHE A 228 -7.96 4.64 -3.35
N PRO A 229 -8.30 3.73 -4.28
CA PRO A 229 -9.17 2.59 -3.99
C PRO A 229 -8.44 1.54 -3.15
N TRP A 230 -9.12 1.02 -2.13
CA TRP A 230 -8.63 -0.01 -1.22
C TRP A 230 -9.72 -1.00 -0.85
N ALA A 231 -9.35 -2.26 -0.65
CA ALA A 231 -10.25 -3.30 -0.17
C ALA A 231 -9.79 -3.88 1.17
N ARG A 232 -10.74 -4.31 2.00
CA ARG A 232 -10.46 -5.09 3.21
C ARG A 232 -11.18 -6.43 3.11
N VAL A 233 -10.41 -7.50 3.29
CA VAL A 233 -10.81 -8.86 2.96
C VAL A 233 -10.44 -9.78 4.12
N GLY A 234 -11.45 -10.33 4.80
CA GLY A 234 -11.32 -11.35 5.84
C GLY A 234 -11.12 -12.76 5.26
N PRO A 235 -10.91 -13.79 6.09
CA PRO A 235 -10.47 -15.10 5.61
C PRO A 235 -11.52 -15.84 4.76
N ALA A 236 -12.82 -15.65 5.04
CA ALA A 236 -13.89 -16.23 4.24
C ALA A 236 -14.04 -15.52 2.89
N ALA A 237 -13.95 -14.18 2.89
CA ALA A 237 -13.96 -13.36 1.69
C ALA A 237 -12.77 -13.66 0.77
N LEU A 238 -11.57 -13.83 1.33
CA LEU A 238 -10.37 -14.14 0.54
C LEU A 238 -10.49 -15.49 -0.18
N ARG A 239 -11.01 -16.53 0.49
CA ARG A 239 -11.30 -17.82 -0.17
C ARG A 239 -12.33 -17.70 -1.29
N ARG A 240 -13.36 -16.86 -1.12
CA ARG A 240 -14.36 -16.58 -2.17
C ARG A 240 -13.77 -15.87 -3.37
N HIS A 241 -12.97 -14.82 -3.17
CA HIS A 241 -12.30 -14.11 -4.27
C HIS A 241 -11.28 -15.01 -4.98
N ALA A 242 -10.49 -15.78 -4.21
CA ALA A 242 -9.57 -16.78 -4.74
C ALA A 242 -10.29 -17.80 -5.63
N GLY A 243 -11.31 -18.49 -5.12
CA GLY A 243 -12.06 -19.49 -5.88
C GLY A 243 -12.71 -18.93 -7.16
N ARG A 244 -13.23 -17.70 -7.12
CA ARG A 244 -13.79 -17.00 -8.30
C ARG A 244 -12.73 -16.60 -9.33
N ALA A 245 -11.51 -16.32 -8.90
CA ALA A 245 -10.37 -15.99 -9.77
C ALA A 245 -9.58 -17.22 -10.22
N GLY A 246 -10.11 -18.44 -10.03
CA GLY A 246 -9.43 -19.68 -10.43
C GLY A 246 -8.26 -20.07 -9.52
N TRP A 247 -8.30 -19.74 -8.22
CA TRP A 247 -7.29 -20.12 -7.24
C TRP A 247 -7.82 -21.12 -6.21
N THR A 248 -6.96 -22.03 -5.78
CA THR A 248 -7.22 -22.99 -4.71
C THR A 248 -6.39 -22.66 -3.47
N THR A 249 -7.01 -22.64 -2.28
CA THR A 249 -6.28 -22.52 -1.01
C THR A 249 -5.62 -23.86 -0.67
N THR A 250 -4.29 -23.90 -0.69
CA THR A 250 -3.50 -25.11 -0.37
C THR A 250 -3.14 -25.18 1.11
N ARG A 251 -3.04 -24.04 1.80
CA ARG A 251 -2.80 -23.95 3.24
C ARG A 251 -3.52 -22.74 3.80
N ALA A 252 -4.01 -22.84 5.04
CA ALA A 252 -4.42 -21.70 5.83
C ALA A 252 -3.89 -21.88 7.26
N TRP A 253 -3.41 -20.82 7.88
CA TRP A 253 -2.96 -20.82 9.28
C TRP A 253 -3.19 -19.44 9.90
N HIS A 254 -2.93 -19.34 11.20
CA HIS A 254 -2.88 -18.09 11.93
C HIS A 254 -1.66 -18.11 12.86
N HIS A 255 -1.20 -16.94 13.25
CA HIS A 255 -0.21 -16.78 14.31
C HIS A 255 -0.52 -15.46 15.04
N GLY A 256 -0.86 -15.56 16.32
CA GLY A 256 -1.61 -14.51 17.01
C GLY A 256 -2.99 -14.31 16.37
N ASP A 257 -3.34 -13.05 16.12
CA ASP A 257 -4.56 -12.60 15.45
C ASP A 257 -4.41 -12.47 13.91
N ARG A 258 -3.20 -12.65 13.37
CA ARG A 258 -2.92 -12.54 11.93
C ARG A 258 -3.27 -13.84 11.21
N HIS A 259 -4.05 -13.75 10.14
CA HIS A 259 -4.55 -14.89 9.36
C HIS A 259 -3.92 -14.95 7.97
N PHE A 260 -3.39 -16.12 7.61
CA PHE A 260 -2.64 -16.30 6.35
C PHE A 260 -3.21 -17.44 5.51
N LEU A 261 -3.26 -17.22 4.20
CA LEU A 261 -3.64 -18.21 3.21
C LEU A 261 -2.52 -18.38 2.18
N GLN A 262 -2.13 -19.63 1.91
CA GLN A 262 -1.36 -19.97 0.72
C GLN A 262 -2.33 -20.40 -0.37
N LEU A 263 -2.23 -19.74 -1.52
CA LEU A 263 -3.08 -19.92 -2.69
C LEU A 263 -2.20 -20.35 -3.87
N ARG A 264 -2.72 -21.27 -4.71
CA ARG A 264 -2.13 -21.59 -6.03
C ARG A 264 -3.18 -21.40 -7.12
N PRO A 265 -2.78 -20.98 -8.34
CA PRO A 265 -3.67 -21.06 -9.50
C PRO A 265 -4.14 -22.51 -9.70
N ALA A 266 -5.40 -22.68 -10.06
CA ALA A 266 -5.95 -23.99 -10.38
C ALA A 266 -5.27 -24.57 -11.62
N VAL A 267 -5.04 -25.88 -11.62
CA VAL A 267 -4.40 -26.58 -12.74
C VAL A 267 -5.43 -26.73 -13.87
N GLY A 268 -5.56 -25.70 -14.70
CA GLY A 268 -6.47 -25.70 -15.85
C GLY A 268 -7.13 -24.34 -16.13
N GLY A 269 -6.35 -23.37 -16.61
CA GLY A 269 -6.87 -22.14 -17.23
C GLY A 269 -7.26 -21.02 -16.27
N LEU A 270 -6.57 -19.89 -16.40
CA LEU A 270 -7.25 -18.60 -16.26
C LEU A 270 -8.18 -18.45 -17.48
N PRO A 271 -9.45 -18.03 -17.32
CA PRO A 271 -10.24 -17.59 -18.47
C PRO A 271 -9.55 -16.37 -19.12
N ALA A 272 -9.62 -16.30 -20.45
CA ALA A 272 -9.01 -15.24 -21.26
C ALA A 272 -9.75 -13.91 -21.17
#